data_AF-A0A2A6J8C1-F1
#
_entry.id   AF-A0A2A6J8C1-F1
#
_cell.length_a   1.000
_cell.length_b   1.000
_cell.length_c   1.000
_cell.angle_alpha   90.00
_cell.angle_beta   90.00
_cell.angle_gamma   90.00
#
_symmetry.space_group_name_H-M   'P 1'
#
loop_
_entity.id
_entity.type
_entity.pdbx_description
1 polymer ?
#
loop_
_entity_poly.entity_id
_entity_poly.type
_entity_poly.pdbx_seq_one_letter_code
_entity_poly.pdbx_strand_id
1 'polypeptide(L)'
;MCLMPKMVCSLVFAAALSIFETAAAQNLDPNGGTLYVANTPVMTDGKLTGCQLTFDAVIRDYTYRQGAFIAVSGGVGLMITQQTIGTTVKLVVTALDPSGRPIPSPPSRAYLIGANYATTLDSLVAASASDQPGGLFSIFKAEPTISIVLDALKTKRLMFAFNQNNSGTDIQLPVELDVVNTAADGAQIRSDNMIKGYAKCVLMLINK
;
A
#
# COMPACT_ATOMS: atom_id res chain seq x y z
N MET A 1 39.06 -44.78 -56.84
CA MET A 1 40.06 -45.13 -55.81
C MET A 1 40.76 -43.84 -55.40
N CYS A 2 40.82 -43.56 -54.09
CA CYS A 2 41.44 -42.41 -53.41
C CYS A 2 40.80 -41.02 -53.63
N LEU A 3 40.66 -40.13 -52.64
CA LEU A 3 40.52 -40.16 -51.18
C LEU A 3 40.21 -38.68 -50.85
N MET A 4 39.16 -38.37 -50.09
CA MET A 4 38.94 -37.06 -49.42
C MET A 4 40.11 -36.79 -48.42
N PRO A 5 40.41 -35.56 -47.88
CA PRO A 5 39.41 -34.63 -47.31
C PRO A 5 39.74 -33.09 -47.21
N LYS A 6 38.66 -32.32 -46.96
CA LYS A 6 38.44 -31.19 -46.01
C LYS A 6 39.52 -30.12 -45.77
N MET A 7 39.13 -28.85 -45.92
CA MET A 7 39.37 -27.82 -44.89
C MET A 7 38.29 -26.74 -44.92
N VAL A 8 37.41 -26.79 -43.93
CA VAL A 8 36.34 -25.82 -43.64
C VAL A 8 36.93 -24.85 -42.61
N CYS A 9 37.05 -23.57 -42.98
CA CYS A 9 37.50 -22.51 -42.08
C CYS A 9 36.24 -21.85 -41.46
N SER A 10 35.76 -22.42 -40.36
CA SER A 10 34.69 -21.80 -39.55
C SER A 10 35.31 -20.89 -38.49
N LEU A 11 35.19 -19.58 -38.68
CA LEU A 11 35.42 -18.57 -37.65
C LEU A 11 34.29 -18.62 -36.62
N VAL A 12 34.57 -19.19 -35.45
CA VAL A 12 33.69 -19.12 -34.28
C VAL A 12 34.00 -17.82 -33.53
N PHE A 13 33.11 -16.84 -33.64
CA PHE A 13 33.09 -15.66 -32.79
C PHE A 13 32.57 -16.08 -31.40
N ALA A 14 33.46 -16.15 -30.41
CA ALA A 14 33.09 -16.36 -29.02
C ALA A 14 32.50 -15.06 -28.45
N ALA A 15 31.18 -14.94 -28.46
CA ALA A 15 30.47 -13.91 -27.70
C ALA A 15 30.48 -14.31 -26.22
N ALA A 16 31.32 -13.64 -25.42
CA ALA A 16 31.27 -13.71 -23.97
C ALA A 16 29.98 -13.02 -23.49
N LEU A 17 28.91 -13.80 -23.30
CA LEU A 17 27.75 -13.35 -22.54
C LEU A 17 28.16 -13.26 -21.07
N SER A 18 28.40 -12.04 -20.60
CA SER A 18 28.40 -11.71 -19.18
C SER A 18 26.99 -11.93 -18.63
N ILE A 19 26.84 -13.04 -17.90
CA ILE A 19 25.65 -13.34 -17.11
C ILE A 19 25.66 -12.36 -15.93
N PHE A 20 24.95 -11.24 -16.05
CA PHE A 20 24.55 -10.47 -14.89
C PHE A 20 23.45 -11.25 -14.18
N GLU A 21 23.82 -12.07 -13.20
CA GLU A 21 22.88 -12.58 -12.21
C GLU A 21 22.35 -11.39 -11.40
N THR A 22 21.20 -10.85 -11.78
CA THR A 22 20.41 -9.98 -10.90
C THR A 22 19.76 -10.86 -9.83
N ALA A 23 20.56 -11.33 -8.88
CA ALA A 23 20.07 -11.93 -7.64
C ALA A 23 19.61 -10.82 -6.69
N ALA A 24 18.55 -10.09 -7.08
CA ALA A 24 17.77 -9.28 -6.16
C ALA A 24 16.60 -10.13 -5.64
N ALA A 25 16.92 -11.28 -5.03
CA ALA A 25 15.98 -11.94 -4.14
C ALA A 25 15.94 -11.09 -2.87
N GLN A 26 15.05 -10.09 -2.88
CA GLN A 26 14.83 -9.15 -1.80
C GLN A 26 14.61 -9.93 -0.50
N ASN A 27 15.44 -9.64 0.51
CA ASN A 27 15.24 -10.05 1.91
C ASN A 27 14.03 -9.27 2.45
N LEU A 28 12.86 -9.51 1.88
CA LEU A 28 11.61 -9.11 2.50
C LEU A 28 11.46 -10.00 3.74
N ASP A 29 11.12 -9.38 4.88
CA ASP A 29 10.70 -10.10 6.08
C ASP A 29 9.78 -11.27 5.65
N PRO A 30 10.03 -12.51 6.11
CA PRO A 30 9.25 -13.68 5.71
C PRO A 30 7.73 -13.50 5.83
N ASN A 31 7.26 -12.53 6.63
CA ASN A 31 5.85 -12.22 6.85
C ASN A 31 5.31 -11.00 6.07
N GLY A 32 6.17 -10.20 5.45
CA GLY A 32 5.79 -8.87 4.93
C GLY A 32 5.54 -7.85 6.05
N GLY A 33 5.30 -6.59 5.68
CA GLY A 33 5.06 -5.51 6.62
C GLY A 33 4.82 -4.16 5.94
N THR A 34 4.76 -3.11 6.75
CA THR A 34 4.76 -1.73 6.25
C THR A 34 6.15 -1.40 5.69
N LEU A 35 6.19 -0.91 4.46
CA LEU A 35 7.43 -0.51 3.77
C LEU A 35 7.73 0.97 3.99
N TYR A 36 6.69 1.79 3.92
CA TYR A 36 6.80 3.25 3.94
C TYR A 36 5.49 3.89 4.41
N VAL A 37 5.59 4.97 5.17
CA VAL A 37 4.47 5.86 5.52
C VAL A 37 4.86 7.30 5.25
N ALA A 38 3.92 8.07 4.69
CA ALA A 38 4.03 9.50 4.48
C ALA A 38 2.78 10.23 4.98
N ASN A 39 2.95 11.51 5.27
CA ASN A 39 1.84 12.44 5.44
C ASN A 39 1.95 13.55 4.40
N THR A 40 0.82 13.92 3.80
CA THR A 40 0.75 14.93 2.75
C THR A 40 -0.41 15.89 3.03
N PRO A 41 -0.17 17.20 3.23
CA PRO A 41 -1.25 18.18 3.29
C PRO A 41 -1.87 18.37 1.89
N VAL A 42 -3.19 18.50 1.85
CA VAL A 42 -3.94 18.78 0.61
C VAL A 42 -4.32 20.25 0.58
N MET A 43 -3.93 20.92 -0.50
CA MET A 43 -4.16 22.34 -0.71
C MET A 43 -5.08 22.56 -1.90
N THR A 44 -6.04 23.48 -1.78
CA THR A 44 -6.90 23.94 -2.88
C THR A 44 -6.92 25.46 -2.84
N ASP A 45 -6.64 26.11 -3.96
CA ASP A 45 -6.54 27.58 -4.06
C ASP A 45 -5.64 28.22 -2.99
N GLY A 46 -4.49 27.58 -2.72
CA GLY A 46 -3.53 28.04 -1.71
C GLY A 46 -3.98 27.86 -0.26
N LYS A 47 -5.11 27.20 -0.01
CA LYS A 47 -5.63 26.92 1.33
C LYS A 47 -5.56 25.42 1.64
N LEU A 48 -5.09 25.08 2.84
CA LEU A 48 -5.23 23.72 3.37
C LEU A 48 -6.71 23.31 3.41
N THR A 49 -7.05 22.27 2.67
CA THR A 49 -8.39 21.65 2.56
C THR A 49 -8.42 20.21 3.01
N GLY A 50 -7.27 19.58 3.24
CA GLY A 50 -7.22 18.22 3.78
C GLY A 50 -5.85 17.79 4.25
N CYS A 51 -5.80 16.61 4.85
CA CYS A 51 -4.62 15.93 5.34
C CYS A 51 -4.69 14.47 4.96
N GLN A 52 -3.63 13.92 4.38
CA GLN A 52 -3.58 12.52 3.98
C GLN A 52 -2.43 11.82 4.68
N LEU A 53 -2.68 10.59 5.12
CA LEU A 53 -1.66 9.64 5.54
C LEU A 53 -1.66 8.51 4.52
N THR A 54 -0.53 8.30 3.86
CA THR A 54 -0.36 7.29 2.82
C THR A 54 0.68 6.27 3.23
N PHE A 55 0.56 5.05 2.74
CA PHE A 55 1.50 3.98 3.04
C PHE A 55 1.70 3.04 1.85
N ASP A 56 2.82 2.33 1.88
CA ASP A 56 3.07 1.13 1.09
C ASP A 56 3.36 -0.03 2.04
N ALA A 57 2.82 -1.20 1.72
CA ALA A 57 3.00 -2.42 2.49
C ALA A 57 3.02 -3.65 1.57
N VAL A 58 3.61 -4.73 2.05
CA VAL A 58 3.54 -6.05 1.42
C VAL A 58 3.07 -7.04 2.48
N ILE A 59 2.09 -7.88 2.14
CA ILE A 59 1.58 -8.92 3.05
C ILE A 59 1.37 -10.23 2.32
N ARG A 60 1.29 -11.33 3.07
CA ARG A 60 0.83 -12.62 2.55
C ARG A 60 -0.69 -12.71 2.62
N ASP A 61 -1.30 -13.08 1.50
CA ASP A 61 -2.74 -13.32 1.41
C ASP A 61 -3.05 -14.81 1.59
N TYR A 62 -3.32 -15.20 2.83
CA TYR A 62 -3.78 -16.55 3.16
C TYR A 62 -5.26 -16.77 2.88
N THR A 63 -6.03 -15.70 2.68
CA THR A 63 -7.48 -15.77 2.51
C THR A 63 -7.86 -16.18 1.09
N TYR A 64 -7.20 -15.62 0.08
CA TYR A 64 -7.56 -15.84 -1.33
C TYR A 64 -6.44 -16.47 -2.16
N ARG A 65 -5.18 -16.37 -1.71
CA ARG A 65 -4.01 -16.70 -2.54
C ARG A 65 -3.03 -17.65 -1.86
N GLN A 66 -3.50 -18.44 -0.89
CA GLN A 66 -2.72 -19.51 -0.25
C GLN A 66 -1.34 -19.06 0.28
N GLY A 67 -1.25 -17.82 0.77
CA GLY A 67 -0.03 -17.25 1.34
C GLY A 67 0.91 -16.58 0.34
N ALA A 68 0.48 -16.39 -0.92
CA ALA A 68 1.21 -15.57 -1.89
C ALA A 68 1.25 -14.10 -1.45
N PHE A 69 2.30 -13.39 -1.86
CA PHE A 69 2.46 -11.98 -1.54
C PHE A 69 1.54 -11.09 -2.39
N ILE A 70 1.03 -10.04 -1.74
CA ILE A 70 0.35 -8.92 -2.37
C ILE A 70 1.01 -7.62 -1.90
N ALA A 71 1.17 -6.68 -2.82
CA ALA A 71 1.54 -5.31 -2.51
C ALA A 71 0.27 -4.48 -2.30
N VAL A 72 0.25 -3.70 -1.23
CA VAL A 72 -0.87 -2.84 -0.87
C VAL A 72 -0.35 -1.43 -0.66
N SER A 73 -0.79 -0.50 -1.49
CA SER A 73 -0.56 0.92 -1.34
C SER A 73 -1.88 1.59 -0.99
N GLY A 74 -1.86 2.61 -0.15
CA GLY A 74 -3.12 3.22 0.24
C GLY A 74 -2.96 4.38 1.20
N GLY A 75 -4.08 4.73 1.82
CA GLY A 75 -4.08 5.80 2.80
C GLY A 75 -5.46 6.15 3.32
N VAL A 76 -5.44 7.00 4.34
CA VAL A 76 -6.62 7.65 4.90
C VAL A 76 -6.46 9.16 4.72
N GLY A 77 -7.53 9.82 4.28
CA GLY A 77 -7.58 11.26 4.11
C GLY A 77 -8.69 11.89 4.93
N LEU A 78 -8.41 13.03 5.55
CA LEU A 78 -9.37 13.94 6.15
C LEU A 78 -9.49 15.17 5.25
N MET A 79 -10.70 15.57 4.88
CA MET A 79 -10.93 16.73 4.01
C MET A 79 -12.05 17.59 4.57
N ILE A 80 -11.94 18.91 4.42
CA ILE A 80 -13.00 19.87 4.69
C ILE A 80 -13.51 20.40 3.35
N THR A 81 -14.80 20.21 3.09
CA THR A 81 -15.49 20.78 1.93
C THR A 81 -16.78 21.44 2.41
N GLN A 82 -16.98 22.71 2.06
CA GLN A 82 -18.21 23.45 2.38
C GLN A 82 -18.62 23.33 3.86
N GLN A 83 -17.65 23.48 4.79
CA GLN A 83 -17.84 23.37 6.25
C GLN A 83 -18.19 21.97 6.78
N THR A 84 -18.19 20.95 5.92
CA THR A 84 -18.36 19.55 6.32
C THR A 84 -17.03 18.81 6.28
N ILE A 85 -16.81 17.94 7.26
CA ILE A 85 -15.64 17.07 7.30
C ILE A 85 -16.01 15.74 6.64
N GLY A 86 -15.28 15.41 5.58
CA GLY A 86 -15.34 14.11 4.92
C GLY A 86 -14.06 13.32 5.19
N THR A 87 -14.18 12.00 5.24
CA THR A 87 -13.01 11.12 5.32
C THR A 87 -12.99 10.16 4.16
N THR A 88 -11.78 9.74 3.78
CA THR A 88 -11.54 8.89 2.63
C THR A 88 -10.61 7.76 3.02
N VAL A 89 -10.82 6.58 2.46
CA VAL A 89 -9.92 5.43 2.51
C VAL A 89 -9.66 5.00 1.09
N LYS A 90 -8.39 5.01 0.68
CA LYS A 90 -7.96 4.51 -0.62
C LYS A 90 -7.07 3.29 -0.38
N LEU A 91 -7.36 2.20 -1.07
CA LEU A 91 -6.47 1.03 -1.12
C LEU A 91 -6.29 0.61 -2.57
N VAL A 92 -5.05 0.34 -2.94
CA VAL A 92 -4.64 -0.21 -4.22
C VAL A 92 -3.94 -1.53 -3.91
N VAL A 93 -4.51 -2.62 -4.43
CA VAL A 93 -4.00 -3.96 -4.18
C VAL A 93 -3.51 -4.55 -5.49
N THR A 94 -2.24 -4.96 -5.47
CA THR A 94 -1.56 -5.59 -6.58
C THR A 94 -1.07 -6.95 -6.14
N ALA A 95 -1.56 -8.00 -6.80
CA ALA A 95 -1.04 -9.33 -6.58
C ALA A 95 0.16 -9.60 -7.47
N LEU A 96 0.98 -10.59 -7.10
CA LEU A 96 2.06 -11.08 -7.94
C LEU A 96 1.65 -12.42 -8.55
N ASP A 97 1.84 -12.56 -9.85
CA ASP A 97 1.71 -13.86 -10.52
C ASP A 97 2.93 -14.76 -10.24
N PRO A 98 2.91 -16.05 -10.61
CA PRO A 98 4.05 -16.94 -10.39
C PRO A 98 5.35 -16.50 -11.09
N SER A 99 5.27 -15.63 -12.10
CA SER A 99 6.43 -15.02 -12.77
C SER A 99 6.88 -13.70 -12.13
N GLY A 100 6.25 -13.28 -11.03
CA GLY A 100 6.51 -12.03 -10.33
C GLY A 100 5.90 -10.80 -10.99
N ARG A 101 5.03 -10.96 -12.00
CA ARG A 101 4.40 -9.81 -12.66
C ARG A 101 3.24 -9.28 -11.81
N PRO A 102 3.10 -7.95 -11.68
CA PRO A 102 2.00 -7.34 -10.96
C PRO A 102 0.67 -7.52 -11.70
N ILE A 103 -0.35 -8.01 -10.99
CA ILE A 103 -1.73 -8.15 -11.46
C ILE A 103 -2.63 -7.30 -10.55
N PRO A 104 -3.35 -6.31 -11.10
CA PRO A 104 -4.36 -5.55 -10.36
C PRO A 104 -5.40 -6.48 -9.71
N SER A 105 -5.67 -6.28 -8.42
CA SER A 105 -6.59 -7.13 -7.64
C SER A 105 -7.51 -6.25 -6.78
N PRO A 106 -8.40 -5.45 -7.39
CA PRO A 106 -9.12 -4.39 -6.70
C PRO A 106 -9.97 -4.92 -5.54
N PRO A 107 -9.95 -4.25 -4.38
CA PRO A 107 -10.86 -4.56 -3.30
C PRO A 107 -12.31 -4.31 -3.72
N SER A 108 -13.22 -5.15 -3.22
CA SER A 108 -14.66 -4.92 -3.31
C SER A 108 -15.19 -3.99 -2.21
N ARG A 109 -14.50 -3.98 -1.06
CA ARG A 109 -14.69 -3.03 0.04
C ARG A 109 -13.36 -2.78 0.73
N ALA A 110 -13.21 -1.58 1.31
CA ALA A 110 -12.05 -1.18 2.09
C ALA A 110 -12.50 -0.21 3.19
N TYR A 111 -12.11 -0.47 4.44
CA TYR A 111 -12.55 0.32 5.61
C TYR A 111 -11.50 0.25 6.72
N LEU A 112 -11.69 1.02 7.80
CA LEU A 112 -10.80 1.00 8.97
C LEU A 112 -11.41 0.22 10.12
N ILE A 113 -10.54 -0.38 10.94
CA ILE A 113 -10.89 -1.01 12.22
C ILE A 113 -10.19 -0.24 13.35
N GLY A 114 -10.96 0.21 14.33
CA GLY A 114 -10.47 0.82 15.56
C GLY A 114 -9.93 -0.20 16.55
N ALA A 115 -9.11 0.27 17.51
CA ALA A 115 -8.58 -0.58 18.58
C ALA A 115 -9.69 -1.20 19.46
N ASN A 116 -10.86 -0.58 19.50
CA ASN A 116 -12.08 -1.08 20.17
C ASN A 116 -13.00 -1.91 19.26
N TYR A 117 -12.51 -2.35 18.09
CA TYR A 117 -13.26 -3.08 17.07
C TYR A 117 -14.41 -2.29 16.40
N ALA A 118 -14.55 -0.99 16.66
CA ALA A 118 -15.42 -0.14 15.85
C ALA A 118 -14.92 -0.11 14.40
N THR A 119 -15.83 -0.08 13.42
CA THR A 119 -15.45 -0.06 12.00
C THR A 119 -16.06 1.14 11.29
N THR A 120 -15.42 1.60 10.21
CA THR A 120 -16.03 2.62 9.35
C THR A 120 -17.02 2.04 8.35
N LEU A 121 -17.19 0.71 8.27
CA LEU A 121 -17.97 0.08 7.20
C LEU A 121 -19.43 0.59 7.14
N ASP A 122 -20.09 0.69 8.29
CA ASP A 122 -21.47 1.19 8.40
C ASP A 122 -21.60 2.69 8.15
N SER A 123 -20.49 3.43 8.13
CA SER A 123 -20.45 4.86 7.84
C SER A 123 -20.09 5.18 6.38
N LEU A 124 -20.06 4.17 5.51
CA LEU A 124 -19.80 4.32 4.09
C LEU A 124 -20.86 5.22 3.44
N VAL A 125 -20.40 6.26 2.75
CA VAL A 125 -21.25 7.18 1.97
C VAL A 125 -21.26 6.76 0.51
N ALA A 126 -20.08 6.52 -0.05
CA ALA A 126 -19.90 6.10 -1.44
C ALA A 126 -18.56 5.38 -1.60
N ALA A 127 -18.49 4.47 -2.58
CA ALA A 127 -17.24 3.87 -3.02
C ALA A 127 -17.20 3.82 -4.55
N SER A 128 -16.02 3.97 -5.12
CA SER A 128 -15.80 3.90 -6.56
C SER A 128 -14.41 3.33 -6.86
N ALA A 129 -14.25 2.77 -8.06
CA ALA A 129 -12.92 2.37 -8.53
C ALA A 129 -11.99 3.58 -8.54
N SER A 130 -10.74 3.38 -8.11
CA SER A 130 -9.72 4.42 -8.21
C SER A 130 -9.27 4.59 -9.66
N ASP A 131 -8.70 5.75 -9.95
CA ASP A 131 -7.87 6.02 -11.12
C ASP A 131 -6.69 5.04 -11.33
N GLN A 132 -6.19 4.44 -10.26
CA GLN A 132 -5.12 3.45 -10.30
C GLN A 132 -5.69 2.02 -10.41
N PRO A 133 -5.21 1.20 -11.38
CA PRO A 133 -5.62 -0.20 -11.48
C PRO A 133 -5.43 -0.96 -10.17
N GLY A 134 -6.44 -1.73 -9.76
CA GLY A 134 -6.43 -2.43 -8.48
C GLY A 134 -6.83 -1.56 -7.29
N GLY A 135 -7.26 -0.32 -7.55
CA GLY A 135 -7.64 0.64 -6.53
C GLY A 135 -9.15 0.73 -6.26
N LEU A 136 -9.49 0.91 -4.98
CA LEU A 136 -10.80 1.30 -4.50
C LEU A 136 -10.67 2.59 -3.69
N PHE A 137 -11.51 3.57 -3.98
CA PHE A 137 -11.64 4.82 -3.23
C PHE A 137 -13.00 4.86 -2.53
N SER A 138 -12.97 4.94 -1.20
CA SER A 138 -14.15 4.91 -0.34
C SER A 138 -14.26 6.19 0.46
N ILE A 139 -15.46 6.76 0.52
CA ILE A 139 -15.80 7.97 1.27
C ILE A 139 -16.66 7.56 2.46
N PHE A 140 -16.26 8.01 3.64
CA PHE A 140 -16.93 7.72 4.90
C PHE A 140 -17.41 9.01 5.58
N LYS A 141 -18.38 8.87 6.49
CA LYS A 141 -18.66 9.93 7.45
C LYS A 141 -17.44 10.15 8.35
N ALA A 142 -17.30 11.38 8.84
CA ALA A 142 -16.22 11.80 9.74
C ALA A 142 -16.04 10.85 10.93
N GLU A 143 -17.13 10.52 11.64
CA GLU A 143 -17.12 9.47 12.66
C GLU A 143 -17.64 8.14 12.09
N PRO A 144 -17.03 6.99 12.47
CA PRO A 144 -15.99 6.83 13.51
C PRO A 144 -14.54 7.03 13.01
N THR A 145 -14.35 7.45 11.75
CA THR A 145 -13.04 7.51 11.10
C THR A 145 -12.02 8.37 11.86
N ILE A 146 -12.42 9.58 12.27
CA ILE A 146 -11.53 10.50 13.00
C ILE A 146 -11.08 9.89 14.32
N SER A 147 -12.01 9.34 15.11
CA SER A 147 -11.68 8.67 16.37
C SER A 147 -10.67 7.53 16.17
N ILE A 148 -10.89 6.68 15.16
CA ILE A 148 -9.98 5.57 14.82
C ILE A 148 -8.59 6.08 14.45
N VAL A 149 -8.51 7.11 13.61
CA VAL A 149 -7.22 7.68 13.18
C VAL A 149 -6.50 8.34 14.36
N LEU A 150 -7.19 9.10 15.19
CA LEU A 150 -6.58 9.74 16.37
C LEU A 150 -6.02 8.73 17.37
N ASP A 151 -6.72 7.61 17.57
CA ASP A 151 -6.21 6.52 18.41
C ASP A 151 -5.03 5.80 17.76
N ALA A 152 -5.08 5.59 16.44
CA ALA A 152 -3.96 5.01 15.68
C ALA A 152 -2.69 5.86 15.76
N LEU A 153 -2.80 7.20 15.81
CA LEU A 153 -1.64 8.08 16.02
C LEU A 153 -1.00 7.88 17.40
N LYS A 154 -1.78 7.52 18.44
CA LYS A 154 -1.26 7.23 19.80
C LYS A 154 -0.61 5.86 19.85
N THR A 155 -1.23 4.85 19.23
CA THR A 155 -0.74 3.46 19.22
C THR A 155 0.30 3.19 18.14
N LYS A 156 0.53 4.16 17.24
CA LYS A 156 1.39 4.07 16.06
C LYS A 156 0.96 2.97 15.07
N ARG A 157 -0.30 2.52 15.14
CA ARG A 157 -0.80 1.41 14.33
C ARG A 157 -2.21 1.70 13.84
N LEU A 158 -2.40 1.69 12.53
CA LEU A 158 -3.70 1.83 11.88
C LEU A 158 -4.08 0.51 11.20
N MET A 159 -5.30 0.05 11.42
CA MET A 159 -5.78 -1.20 10.83
C MET A 159 -6.70 -0.90 9.65
N PHE A 160 -6.30 -1.35 8.47
CA PHE A 160 -7.16 -1.41 7.29
C PHE A 160 -7.76 -2.81 7.19
N ALA A 161 -8.99 -2.90 6.72
CA ALA A 161 -9.61 -4.15 6.34
C ALA A 161 -10.20 -4.05 4.94
N PHE A 162 -10.05 -5.11 4.16
CA PHE A 162 -10.54 -5.13 2.80
C PHE A 162 -10.85 -6.54 2.30
N ASN A 163 -11.72 -6.63 1.31
CA ASN A 163 -12.16 -7.89 0.74
C ASN A 163 -11.78 -8.00 -0.73
N GLN A 164 -11.25 -9.15 -1.15
CA GLN A 164 -11.11 -9.47 -2.56
C GLN A 164 -12.31 -10.35 -2.98
N ASN A 165 -13.02 -9.95 -4.04
CA ASN A 165 -14.10 -10.75 -4.66
C ASN A 165 -15.43 -10.89 -3.88
N ASN A 166 -15.83 -9.93 -3.06
CA ASN A 166 -17.12 -9.94 -2.33
C ASN A 166 -17.34 -11.17 -1.43
N SER A 167 -16.29 -11.79 -0.92
CA SER A 167 -16.42 -12.94 -0.02
C SER A 167 -16.89 -12.52 1.38
N GLY A 168 -17.14 -13.50 2.26
CA GLY A 168 -17.44 -13.26 3.67
C GLY A 168 -16.24 -12.87 4.54
N THR A 169 -15.00 -12.92 4.04
CA THR A 169 -13.79 -12.79 4.87
C THR A 169 -12.91 -11.62 4.44
N ASP A 170 -12.61 -10.71 5.37
CA ASP A 170 -11.73 -9.58 5.10
C ASP A 170 -10.27 -9.88 5.43
N ILE A 171 -9.35 -9.41 4.59
CA ILE A 171 -7.93 -9.31 4.91
C ILE A 171 -7.75 -8.12 5.85
N GLN A 172 -7.06 -8.34 6.96
CA GLN A 172 -6.67 -7.28 7.88
C GLN A 172 -5.21 -6.89 7.63
N LEU A 173 -4.98 -5.60 7.39
CA LEU A 173 -3.68 -5.02 7.11
C LEU A 173 -3.32 -4.04 8.22
N PRO A 174 -2.46 -4.45 9.17
CA PRO A 174 -1.89 -3.51 10.11
C PRO A 174 -0.80 -2.67 9.45
N VAL A 175 -0.97 -1.35 9.51
CA VAL A 175 0.02 -0.38 9.05
C VAL A 175 0.68 0.28 10.25
N GLU A 176 2.00 0.25 10.29
CA GLU A 176 2.81 0.86 11.34
C GLU A 176 3.18 2.28 10.92
N LEU A 177 2.64 3.27 11.64
CA LEU A 177 2.66 4.67 11.24
C LEU A 177 4.02 5.36 11.46
N ASP A 178 4.92 4.72 12.20
CA ASP A 178 6.26 5.20 12.47
C ASP A 178 7.30 4.66 11.47
N VAL A 179 6.95 3.78 10.53
CA VAL A 179 7.88 3.26 9.52
C VAL A 179 8.04 4.28 8.39
N VAL A 180 9.23 4.89 8.29
CA VAL A 180 9.54 5.91 7.26
C VAL A 180 10.31 5.37 6.07
N ASN A 181 10.88 4.17 6.19
CA ASN A 181 11.52 3.44 5.10
C ASN A 181 11.78 2.00 5.54
N THR A 182 11.97 1.10 4.58
CA THR A 182 12.45 -0.27 4.82
C THR A 182 13.68 -0.51 3.95
N ALA A 183 14.79 -0.88 4.59
CA ALA A 183 16.04 -1.16 3.91
C ALA A 183 15.96 -2.47 3.11
N ALA A 184 16.94 -2.70 2.23
CA ALA A 184 16.95 -3.86 1.33
C ALA A 184 17.07 -5.21 2.07
N ASP A 185 17.54 -5.19 3.32
CA ASP A 185 17.60 -6.33 4.23
C ASP A 185 16.31 -6.54 5.04
N GLY A 186 15.28 -5.73 4.80
CA GLY A 186 14.00 -5.77 5.50
C GLY A 186 13.97 -4.95 6.79
N ALA A 187 15.08 -4.31 7.20
CA ALA A 187 15.12 -3.51 8.41
C ALA A 187 14.30 -2.23 8.25
N GLN A 188 13.30 -2.03 9.12
CA GLN A 188 12.47 -0.82 9.14
C GLN A 188 13.16 0.33 9.85
N ILE A 189 13.24 1.47 9.17
CA ILE A 189 13.68 2.74 9.72
C ILE A 189 12.47 3.46 10.30
N ARG A 190 12.54 3.82 11.58
CA ARG A 190 11.40 4.35 12.34
C ARG A 190 11.56 5.80 12.76
N SER A 191 10.48 6.57 12.70
CA SER A 191 10.40 7.95 13.16
C SER A 191 8.95 8.39 13.38
N ASP A 192 8.71 9.09 14.49
CA ASP A 192 7.40 9.70 14.79
C ASP A 192 7.10 10.96 13.94
N ASN A 193 8.00 11.35 13.03
CA ASN A 193 7.84 12.56 12.25
C ASN A 193 6.59 12.54 11.37
N MET A 194 6.22 11.39 10.80
CA MET A 194 5.02 11.28 9.96
C MET A 194 3.74 11.41 10.78
N ILE A 195 3.70 10.80 11.97
CA ILE A 195 2.62 10.91 12.94
C ILE A 195 2.45 12.37 13.39
N LYS A 196 3.55 13.02 13.80
CA LYS A 196 3.55 14.42 14.24
C LYS A 196 3.14 15.37 13.11
N GLY A 197 3.62 15.13 11.89
CA GLY A 197 3.27 15.91 10.71
C GLY A 197 1.79 15.83 10.39
N TYR A 198 1.23 14.62 10.37
CA TYR A 198 -0.19 14.41 10.15
C TYR A 198 -1.05 15.05 11.25
N ALA A 199 -0.70 14.84 12.53
CA ALA A 199 -1.41 15.45 13.66
C ALA A 199 -1.42 16.99 13.57
N LYS A 200 -0.27 17.60 13.23
CA LYS A 200 -0.17 19.05 13.03
C LYS A 200 -1.04 19.51 11.87
N CYS A 201 -1.06 18.77 10.76
CA CYS A 201 -1.93 19.07 9.63
C CYS A 201 -3.41 19.07 10.05
N VAL A 202 -3.86 18.03 10.77
CA VAL A 202 -5.25 17.91 11.22
C VAL A 202 -5.63 19.05 12.17
N LEU A 203 -4.76 19.42 13.12
CA LEU A 203 -5.00 20.57 14.00
C LEU A 203 -5.12 21.88 13.22
N MET A 204 -4.27 22.10 12.22
CA MET A 204 -4.36 23.28 11.34
C MET A 204 -5.61 23.27 10.47
N LEU A 205 -6.11 22.09 10.09
CA LEU A 205 -7.31 21.95 9.27
C LEU A 205 -8.57 22.29 10.08
N ILE A 206 -8.65 21.84 11.34
CA ILE A 206 -9.81 22.04 12.22
C ILE A 206 -9.87 23.45 12.81
N ASN A 207 -8.72 24.09 13.05
CA ASN A 207 -8.66 25.45 13.64
C ASN A 207 -8.84 26.58 12.61
N LYS A 208 -9.35 26.28 11.41
CA LYS A 208 -9.67 27.25 10.37
C LYS A 208 -11.14 27.63 10.41
#